data_AF-A0A6M1SRM5-F1
#
_entry.id   AF-A0A6M1SRM5-F1
#
_cell.length_a   1.000
_cell.length_b   1.000
_cell.length_c   1.000
_cell.angle_alpha   90.00
_cell.angle_beta   90.00
_cell.angle_gamma   90.00
#
_symmetry.space_group_name_H-M   'P 1'
#
loop_
_entity.id
_entity.type
_entity.pdbx_description
1 polymer ?
#
loop_
_entity_poly.entity_id
_entity_poly.type
_entity_poly.pdbx_seq_one_letter_code
_entity_poly.pdbx_strand_id
1 'polypeptide(L)'
;MKTESDVSITQSPWKRFFTGVACLAIPVALIAWWIYVAETTMGGQAARVERFLNIFPSFLQNAQLVTWIQLAFTGAAFMLFFSGLVQKTFHKALSIAMLGFSGLIGLWLLFTLM
;
A
#
# COMPACT_ATOMS: atom_id res chain seq x y z
N MET A 1 -15.72 42.45 3.88
CA MET A 1 -16.77 41.61 3.27
C MET A 1 -16.14 40.24 3.04
N LYS A 2 -16.75 39.16 3.56
CA LYS A 2 -16.14 37.84 3.76
C LYS A 2 -15.57 37.23 2.47
N THR A 3 -14.31 36.80 2.53
CA THR A 3 -13.64 35.96 1.53
C THR A 3 -14.09 34.51 1.70
N GLU A 4 -14.98 34.06 0.82
CA GLU A 4 -15.30 32.64 0.62
C GLU A 4 -14.20 31.97 -0.22
N SER A 5 -13.07 31.63 0.39
CA SER A 5 -12.10 30.73 -0.27
C SER A 5 -11.33 29.82 0.67
N ASP A 6 -11.78 29.68 1.91
CA ASP A 6 -11.34 28.60 2.78
C ASP A 6 -12.30 27.43 2.64
N VAL A 7 -12.30 26.80 1.46
CA VAL A 7 -12.72 25.39 1.35
C VAL A 7 -11.63 24.59 2.05
N SER A 8 -11.62 24.67 3.38
CA SER A 8 -10.90 23.73 4.20
C SER A 8 -11.58 22.39 3.95
N ILE A 9 -11.06 21.63 2.99
CA ILE A 9 -11.41 20.22 2.80
C ILE A 9 -10.83 19.49 4.02
N THR A 10 -11.46 19.73 5.17
CA THR A 10 -11.30 18.96 6.39
C THR A 10 -12.01 17.64 6.12
N GLN A 11 -11.39 16.80 5.28
CA GLN A 11 -11.81 15.42 5.15
C GLN A 11 -11.86 14.81 6.55
N SER A 12 -13.01 14.23 6.89
CA SER A 12 -13.22 13.57 8.18
C SER A 12 -12.05 12.63 8.47
N PRO A 13 -11.51 12.63 9.71
CA PRO A 13 -10.38 11.77 10.09
C PRO A 13 -10.66 10.29 9.80
N TRP A 14 -11.93 9.87 9.88
CA TRP A 14 -12.38 8.53 9.48
C TRP A 14 -12.16 8.26 7.99
N LYS A 15 -12.52 9.21 7.12
CA LYS A 15 -12.31 9.07 5.67
C LYS A 15 -10.83 8.88 5.36
N ARG A 16 -9.96 9.67 5.97
CA ARG A 16 -8.49 9.55 5.78
C ARG A 16 -7.96 8.21 6.26
N PHE A 17 -8.40 7.75 7.43
CA PHE A 17 -7.99 6.45 7.98
C PHE A 17 -8.44 5.29 7.05
N PHE A 18 -9.70 5.27 6.63
CA PHE A 18 -10.20 4.23 5.73
C PHE A 18 -9.54 4.29 4.35
N THR A 19 -9.22 5.49 3.84
CA THR A 19 -8.43 5.63 2.61
C THR A 19 -7.03 5.03 2.80
N GLY A 20 -6.37 5.27 3.93
CA GLY A 20 -5.08 4.66 4.24
C GLY A 20 -5.14 3.13 4.29
N VAL A 21 -6.19 2.58 4.91
CA VAL A 21 -6.42 1.12 4.94
C VAL A 21 -6.69 0.58 3.53
N ALA A 22 -7.48 1.27 2.71
CA ALA A 22 -7.72 0.88 1.32
C ALA A 22 -6.44 0.92 0.48
N CYS A 23 -5.58 1.92 0.69
CA CYS A 23 -4.26 1.99 0.04
C CYS A 23 -3.36 0.82 0.46
N LEU A 24 -3.41 0.37 1.71
CA LEU A 24 -2.68 -0.81 2.19
C LEU A 24 -3.26 -2.14 1.70
N ALA A 25 -4.56 -2.21 1.44
CA ALA A 25 -5.20 -3.45 1.00
C ALA A 25 -4.61 -3.96 -0.32
N ILE A 26 -4.20 -3.05 -1.22
CA ILE A 26 -3.59 -3.39 -2.51
C ILE A 26 -2.26 -4.14 -2.35
N PRO A 27 -1.21 -3.59 -1.71
CA PRO A 27 0.05 -4.31 -1.52
C PRO A 27 -0.13 -5.58 -0.68
N VAL A 28 -1.03 -5.59 0.32
CA VAL A 28 -1.33 -6.81 1.09
C VAL A 28 -1.91 -7.91 0.21
N ALA A 29 -2.89 -7.59 -0.64
CA ALA A 29 -3.49 -8.56 -1.55
C ALA A 29 -2.48 -9.09 -2.58
N LEU A 30 -1.57 -8.24 -3.07
CA LEU A 30 -0.52 -8.65 -4.00
C LEU A 30 0.55 -9.52 -3.32
N ILE A 31 0.89 -9.25 -2.07
CA ILE A 31 1.77 -10.14 -1.28
C ILE A 31 1.09 -11.50 -1.07
N ALA A 32 -0.19 -11.52 -0.72
CA ALA A 32 -0.94 -12.76 -0.57
C ALA A 32 -0.98 -13.56 -1.89
N TRP A 33 -1.18 -12.88 -3.02
CA TRP A 33 -1.10 -13.48 -4.35
C TRP A 33 0.30 -14.03 -4.66
N TRP A 34 1.36 -13.29 -4.34
CA TRP A 34 2.73 -13.76 -4.52
C TRP A 34 3.03 -15.01 -3.69
N ILE A 35 2.63 -15.04 -2.42
CA ILE A 35 2.81 -16.21 -1.54
C ILE A 35 2.08 -17.42 -2.13
N TYR A 36 0.82 -17.24 -2.54
CA TYR A 36 0.05 -18.29 -3.20
C TYR A 36 0.74 -18.82 -4.47
N VAL A 37 1.25 -17.93 -5.33
CA VAL A 37 1.97 -18.31 -6.56
C VAL A 37 3.28 -19.04 -6.23
N ALA A 38 4.01 -18.58 -5.20
CA ALA A 38 5.27 -19.20 -4.77
C ALA A 38 5.06 -20.62 -4.23
N GLU A 39 3.94 -20.88 -3.55
CA GLU A 39 3.58 -22.20 -3.03
C GLU A 39 3.03 -23.15 -4.11
N THR A 40 2.23 -22.63 -5.05
CA THR A 40 1.51 -23.46 -6.03
C THR A 40 2.24 -23.70 -7.34
N THR A 41 3.27 -22.89 -7.65
CA THR A 41 4.00 -23.01 -8.92
C THR A 41 5.25 -23.87 -8.74
N MET A 42 5.18 -25.10 -9.26
CA MET A 42 6.34 -25.97 -9.40
C MET A 42 7.23 -25.44 -10.53
N GLY A 43 8.40 -24.91 -10.19
CA GLY A 43 9.32 -24.31 -11.14
C GLY A 43 10.31 -23.35 -10.49
N GLY A 44 11.22 -22.80 -11.30
CA GLY A 44 12.18 -21.78 -10.86
C GLY A 44 11.54 -20.40 -10.65
N GLN A 45 12.34 -19.43 -10.22
CA GLN A 45 11.91 -18.05 -9.95
C GLN A 45 11.25 -17.38 -11.17
N ALA A 46 11.77 -17.61 -12.37
CA ALA A 46 11.20 -17.06 -13.61
C ALA A 46 9.74 -17.50 -13.84
N ALA A 47 9.43 -18.79 -13.64
CA ALA A 47 8.07 -19.32 -13.81
C ALA A 47 7.09 -18.75 -12.77
N ARG A 48 7.57 -18.49 -11.55
CA ARG A 48 6.78 -17.85 -10.48
C ARG A 48 6.48 -16.39 -10.81
N VAL A 49 7.47 -15.64 -11.30
CA VAL A 49 7.29 -14.24 -11.72
C VAL A 49 6.33 -14.13 -12.89
N GLU A 50 6.47 -15.00 -13.90
CA GLU A 50 5.56 -15.03 -15.05
C GLU A 50 4.11 -15.28 -14.60
N ARG A 51 3.89 -16.27 -13.73
CA ARG A 51 2.56 -16.58 -13.20
C ARG A 51 2.00 -15.47 -12.31
N PHE A 52 2.85 -14.82 -11.52
CA PHE A 52 2.46 -13.66 -10.73
C PHE A 52 2.00 -12.51 -11.60
N LEU A 53 2.71 -12.23 -12.71
CA LEU A 53 2.42 -11.11 -13.60
C LEU A 53 1.22 -11.35 -14.52
N ASN A 54 0.78 -12.60 -14.70
CA ASN A 54 -0.31 -12.96 -15.61
C ASN A 54 -1.65 -12.27 -15.29
N ILE A 55 -1.90 -11.94 -14.02
CA ILE A 55 -3.13 -11.21 -13.61
C ILE A 55 -3.14 -9.74 -14.07
N PHE A 56 -1.99 -9.20 -14.47
CA PHE A 56 -1.86 -7.81 -14.90
C PHE A 56 -2.01 -7.67 -16.42
N PRO A 57 -2.57 -6.54 -16.89
CA PRO A 57 -2.60 -6.24 -18.32
C PRO A 57 -1.17 -6.12 -18.87
N SER A 58 -0.99 -6.34 -20.17
CA SER A 58 0.33 -6.43 -20.82
C SER A 58 1.28 -5.25 -20.53
N PHE A 59 0.75 -4.04 -20.38
CA PHE A 59 1.56 -2.85 -20.05
C PHE A 59 2.07 -2.82 -18.58
N LEU A 60 1.52 -3.66 -17.70
CA LEU A 60 1.89 -3.82 -16.28
C LEU A 60 2.61 -5.16 -15.99
N GLN A 61 2.91 -5.97 -17.02
CA GLN A 61 3.63 -7.24 -16.87
C GLN A 61 5.14 -7.03 -16.66
N ASN A 62 5.51 -6.13 -15.74
CA ASN A 62 6.88 -5.89 -15.35
C ASN A 62 6.95 -5.92 -13.82
N ALA A 63 7.68 -6.88 -13.27
CA ALA A 63 7.81 -7.08 -11.82
C ALA A 63 8.30 -5.82 -11.11
N GLN A 64 9.30 -5.14 -11.68
CA GLN A 64 9.86 -3.92 -11.10
C GLN A 64 8.81 -2.80 -11.07
N LEU A 65 8.03 -2.63 -12.14
CA LEU A 65 6.96 -1.63 -12.19
C LEU A 65 5.87 -1.91 -11.16
N VAL A 66 5.46 -3.17 -11.02
CA VAL A 66 4.48 -3.61 -10.01
C VAL A 66 5.00 -3.35 -8.60
N THR A 67 6.29 -3.58 -8.33
CA THR A 67 6.93 -3.25 -7.05
C THR A 67 6.93 -1.75 -6.76
N TRP A 68 7.27 -0.92 -7.75
CA TRP A 68 7.22 0.55 -7.60
C TRP A 68 5.81 1.04 -7.27
N ILE A 69 4.79 0.47 -7.92
CA ILE A 69 3.38 0.78 -7.63
C ILE A 69 3.04 0.37 -6.19
N GLN A 70 3.43 -0.83 -5.75
CA GLN A 70 3.21 -1.28 -4.37
C GLN A 70 3.90 -0.39 -3.33
N LEU A 71 5.12 0.06 -3.60
CA LEU A 71 5.84 1.02 -2.76
C LEU A 71 5.13 2.38 -2.70
N ALA A 72 4.62 2.87 -3.84
CA ALA A 72 3.86 4.12 -3.88
C ALA A 72 2.57 4.04 -3.03
N PHE A 73 1.82 2.93 -3.14
CA PHE A 73 0.62 2.70 -2.32
C PHE A 73 0.94 2.56 -0.83
N THR A 74 2.01 1.85 -0.50
CA THR A 74 2.47 1.68 0.89
C THR A 74 2.93 3.01 1.48
N GLY A 75 3.68 3.81 0.72
CA GLY A 75 4.11 5.16 1.11
C GLY A 75 2.95 6.13 1.28
N ALA A 76 1.96 6.09 0.39
CA ALA A 76 0.73 6.90 0.51
C ALA A 76 -0.06 6.53 1.78
N ALA A 77 -0.22 5.24 2.07
CA ALA A 77 -0.86 4.78 3.29
C ALA A 77 -0.09 5.23 4.55
N PHE A 78 1.24 5.11 4.53
CA PHE A 78 2.10 5.60 5.60
C PHE A 78 1.90 7.11 5.86
N MET A 79 1.92 7.94 4.81
CA MET A 79 1.68 9.38 4.93
C MET A 79 0.28 9.68 5.51
N LEU A 80 -0.75 8.95 5.08
CA LEU A 80 -2.12 9.12 5.58
C LEU A 80 -2.21 8.79 7.08
N PHE A 81 -1.63 7.67 7.53
CA PHE A 81 -1.61 7.32 8.96
C PHE A 81 -0.76 8.28 9.79
N PHE A 82 0.38 8.73 9.26
CA PHE A 82 1.26 9.69 9.94
C PHE A 82 0.56 11.04 10.13
N SER A 83 -0.11 11.54 9.09
CA SER A 83 -0.88 12.80 9.17
C SER A 83 -2.00 12.75 10.23
N GLY A 84 -2.67 11.59 10.37
CA GLY A 84 -3.68 11.37 11.41
C GLY A 84 -3.10 11.33 12.82
N LEU A 85 -1.86 10.89 12.97
CA LEU A 85 -1.14 10.85 14.25
C LEU A 85 -0.74 12.26 14.71
N VAL A 86 -0.25 13.09 13.79
CA VAL A 86 0.13 14.49 14.04
C VAL A 86 -1.06 15.34 14.45
N GLN A 87 -2.22 15.14 13.81
CA GLN A 87 -3.43 15.93 14.08
C GLN A 87 -4.16 15.56 15.38
N LYS A 88 -3.67 14.57 16.16
CA LYS A 88 -4.27 14.07 17.42
C LYS A 88 -5.76 13.70 17.31
N THR A 89 -6.27 13.52 16.11
CA THR A 89 -7.71 13.41 15.80
C THR A 89 -8.26 11.98 15.87
N PHE A 90 -7.42 10.98 16.17
CA PHE A 90 -7.78 9.56 16.07
C PHE A 90 -7.04 8.66 17.08
N HIS A 91 -7.49 7.41 17.26
CA HIS A 91 -6.87 6.40 18.13
C HIS A 91 -5.39 6.19 17.79
N LYS A 92 -4.52 6.91 18.51
CA LYS A 92 -3.07 6.91 18.32
C LYS A 92 -2.48 5.50 18.21
N ALA A 93 -2.92 4.58 19.08
CA ALA A 93 -2.47 3.20 19.07
C ALA A 93 -2.73 2.49 17.73
N LEU A 94 -3.91 2.68 17.13
CA LEU A 94 -4.28 2.06 15.87
C LEU A 94 -3.48 2.65 14.70
N SER A 95 -3.29 3.97 14.66
CA SER A 95 -2.44 4.60 13.64
C SER A 95 -0.97 4.17 13.77
N ILE A 96 -0.45 4.00 14.98
CA ILE A 96 0.91 3.50 15.22
C ILE A 96 1.06 2.06 14.71
N ALA A 97 0.09 1.20 15.02
CA ALA A 97 0.10 -0.19 14.54
C ALA A 97 0.09 -0.24 13.00
N MET A 98 -0.74 0.57 12.36
CA MET A 98 -0.83 0.64 10.89
C MET A 98 0.43 1.25 10.24
N LEU A 99 1.09 2.20 10.89
CA LEU A 99 2.40 2.72 10.47
C LEU A 99 3.47 1.63 10.53
N GLY A 100 3.53 0.89 11.64
CA GLY A 100 4.46 -0.23 11.79
C GLY A 100 4.23 -1.31 10.73
N PHE A 101 2.97 -1.67 10.48
CA PHE A 101 2.60 -2.64 9.45
C PHE A 101 2.95 -2.16 8.03
N SER A 102 2.68 -0.89 7.71
CA SER A 102 3.09 -0.28 6.44
C SER A 102 4.61 -0.29 6.27
N GLY A 103 5.35 0.01 7.34
CA GLY A 103 6.81 -0.03 7.34
C GLY A 103 7.38 -1.44 7.10
N LEU A 104 6.79 -2.45 7.74
CA LEU A 104 7.16 -3.86 7.52
C LEU A 104 6.91 -4.30 6.08
N ILE A 105 5.75 -3.94 5.51
CA ILE A 105 5.44 -4.22 4.10
C ILE A 105 6.42 -3.49 3.18
N GLY A 106 6.69 -2.22 3.45
CA GLY A 106 7.64 -1.43 2.67
C GLY A 106 9.04 -2.06 2.66
N LEU A 107 9.54 -2.45 3.83
CA LEU A 107 10.82 -3.16 3.95
C LEU A 107 10.79 -4.50 3.20
N TRP A 108 9.74 -5.28 3.36
CA TRP A 108 9.58 -6.55 2.65
C TRP A 108 9.70 -6.36 1.14
N LEU A 109 8.98 -5.39 0.57
CA LEU A 109 8.98 -5.10 -0.87
C LEU A 109 10.35 -4.68 -1.41
N LEU A 110 11.17 -4.01 -0.59
CA LEU A 110 12.55 -3.66 -0.96
C LEU A 110 13.47 -4.89 -1.09
N PHE A 111 13.17 -5.99 -0.38
CA PHE A 111 14.02 -7.18 -0.33
C PHE A 111 13.53 -8.38 -1.16
N THR A 112 12.25 -8.45 -1.56
CA THR A 112 11.68 -9.66 -2.20
C THR A 112 11.46 -9.59 -3.71
N LEU A 113 11.41 -8.39 -4.29
CA LEU A 113 11.08 -8.20 -5.73
C LEU A 113 12.09 -7.32 -6.48
N MET A 114 13.21 -6.97 -5.85
CA MET A 114 14.41 -6.47 -6.54
C MET A 114 15.38 -7.62 -6.81
#